data_AF-A0A1V4DIB9-F1
#
_entry.id   AF-A0A1V4DIB9-F1
#
_cell.length_a   1.000
_cell.length_b   1.000
_cell.length_c   1.000
_cell.angle_alpha   90.00
_cell.angle_beta   90.00
_cell.angle_gamma   90.00
#
_symmetry.space_group_name_H-M   'P 1'
#
loop_
_entity.id
_entity.type
_entity.pdbx_description
1 polymer ?
#
loop_
_entity_poly.entity_id
_entity_poly.type
_entity_poly.pdbx_seq_one_letter_code
_entity_poly.pdbx_strand_id
1 'polypeptide(L)'
;MNEKKITINGNKVTFDYLFKKADELIGVKNTIDSSRDLIDLINNVFSSGDDFSFKYFIQSGGLERLELSLEDVSKRLETISNSICPDEQVEVVSNEK
;
A
#
# COMPACT_ATOMS: atom_id res chain seq x y z
N MET A 1 -4.89 4.89 -35.81
CA MET A 1 -4.61 5.04 -34.36
C MET A 1 -3.72 3.89 -33.95
N ASN A 2 -2.50 4.15 -33.47
CA ASN A 2 -1.68 3.10 -32.87
C ASN A 2 -2.20 2.87 -31.45
N GLU A 3 -2.85 1.73 -31.21
CA GLU A 3 -3.21 1.30 -29.86
C GLU A 3 -1.92 0.95 -29.12
N LYS A 4 -1.48 1.81 -28.19
CA LYS A 4 -0.43 1.47 -27.25
C LYS A 4 -0.95 0.37 -26.33
N LYS A 5 -0.45 -0.86 -26.51
CA LYS A 5 -0.77 -2.00 -25.65
C LYS A 5 0.17 -1.96 -24.46
N ILE A 6 -0.37 -1.64 -23.27
CA ILE A 6 0.39 -1.72 -22.02
C ILE A 6 0.51 -3.20 -21.64
N THR A 7 1.74 -3.63 -21.36
CA THR A 7 2.07 -4.95 -20.84
C THR A 7 2.79 -4.83 -19.51
N ILE A 8 2.59 -5.82 -18.66
CA ILE A 8 3.25 -5.97 -17.37
C ILE A 8 3.74 -7.42 -17.30
N ASN A 9 5.04 -7.63 -17.14
CA ASN A 9 5.68 -8.94 -17.18
C ASN A 9 5.28 -9.75 -18.43
N GLY A 10 5.21 -9.09 -19.58
CA GLY A 10 4.80 -9.67 -20.87
C GLY A 10 3.31 -9.97 -21.01
N ASN A 11 2.49 -9.71 -19.97
CA ASN A 11 1.05 -9.94 -20.00
C ASN A 11 0.29 -8.67 -20.35
N LYS A 12 -0.74 -8.80 -21.21
CA LYS A 12 -1.64 -7.68 -21.51
C LYS A 12 -2.40 -7.28 -20.25
N VAL A 13 -2.42 -5.98 -19.97
CA VAL A 13 -3.25 -5.43 -18.89
C VAL A 13 -4.73 -5.59 -19.22
N THR A 14 -5.47 -6.28 -18.35
CA THR A 14 -6.93 -6.46 -18.46
C THR A 14 -7.66 -5.65 -17.39
N PHE A 15 -8.98 -5.47 -17.57
CA PHE A 15 -9.82 -4.83 -16.55
C PHE A 15 -9.79 -5.61 -15.24
N ASP A 16 -9.93 -6.93 -15.28
CA ASP A 16 -9.89 -7.78 -14.07
C ASP A 16 -8.56 -7.65 -13.32
N TYR A 17 -7.44 -7.53 -14.05
CA TYR A 17 -6.15 -7.29 -13.44
C TYR A 17 -6.11 -5.94 -12.72
N LEU A 18 -6.56 -4.85 -13.38
CA LEU A 18 -6.62 -3.51 -12.78
C LEU A 18 -7.56 -3.47 -11.57
N PHE A 19 -8.71 -4.16 -11.66
CA PHE A 19 -9.67 -4.25 -10.58
C PHE A 19 -9.07 -4.93 -9.34
N LYS A 20 -8.36 -6.05 -9.51
CA LYS A 20 -7.64 -6.71 -8.41
C LYS A 20 -6.59 -5.79 -7.77
N LYS A 21 -5.87 -5.02 -8.57
CA LYS A 21 -4.88 -4.05 -8.04
C LYS A 21 -5.54 -2.91 -7.27
N ALA A 22 -6.69 -2.43 -7.73
CA ALA A 22 -7.47 -1.45 -6.99
C ALA A 22 -7.99 -2.01 -5.66
N ASP A 23 -8.46 -3.25 -5.64
CA ASP A 23 -8.92 -3.93 -4.41
C ASP A 23 -7.78 -4.13 -3.41
N GLU A 24 -6.60 -4.56 -3.87
CA GLU A 24 -5.38 -4.66 -3.04
C GLU A 24 -5.02 -3.30 -2.40
N LEU A 25 -5.10 -2.20 -3.16
CA LEU A 25 -4.86 -0.83 -2.68
C LEU A 25 -5.90 -0.38 -1.65
N ILE A 26 -7.17 -0.71 -1.84
CA ILE A 26 -8.24 -0.44 -0.85
C ILE A 26 -7.92 -1.17 0.46
N GLY A 27 -7.48 -2.42 0.37
CA GLY A 27 -7.05 -3.17 1.54
C GLY A 27 -5.89 -2.51 2.29
N VAL A 28 -4.92 -1.93 1.57
CA VAL A 28 -3.81 -1.18 2.20
C VAL A 28 -4.33 0.09 2.87
N LYS A 29 -5.20 0.84 2.18
CA LYS A 29 -5.83 2.05 2.73
C LYS A 29 -6.53 1.76 4.06
N ASN A 30 -7.30 0.68 4.14
CA ASN A 30 -8.01 0.31 5.37
C ASN A 30 -7.05 0.03 6.55
N THR A 31 -5.88 -0.59 6.28
CA THR A 31 -4.84 -0.80 7.29
C THR A 31 -4.22 0.52 7.76
N ILE A 32 -3.99 1.46 6.83
CA ILE A 32 -3.50 2.80 7.16
C ILE A 32 -4.51 3.56 8.02
N ASP A 33 -5.79 3.54 7.64
CA ASP A 33 -6.87 4.22 8.38
C ASP A 33 -6.96 3.65 9.82
N SER A 34 -6.87 2.33 9.98
CA SER A 34 -6.85 1.69 11.32
C SER A 34 -5.63 2.09 12.14
N SER A 35 -4.47 2.23 11.50
CA SER A 35 -3.22 2.67 12.16
C SER A 35 -3.30 4.14 12.59
N ARG A 36 -3.95 4.98 11.78
CA ARG A 36 -4.22 6.38 12.09
C ARG A 36 -5.17 6.50 13.28
N ASP A 37 -6.27 5.76 13.29
CA ASP A 37 -7.23 5.77 14.40
C ASP A 37 -6.57 5.39 15.72
N LEU A 38 -5.63 4.42 15.68
CA LEU A 38 -4.84 4.05 16.84
C LEU A 38 -3.92 5.18 17.32
N ILE A 39 -3.23 5.86 16.40
CA ILE A 39 -2.40 7.02 16.71
C ILE A 39 -3.23 8.14 17.33
N ASP A 40 -4.41 8.43 16.78
CA ASP A 40 -5.31 9.45 17.29
C ASP A 40 -5.82 9.11 18.71
N LEU A 41 -6.12 7.83 18.98
CA LEU A 41 -6.46 7.35 20.33
C LEU A 41 -5.30 7.58 21.30
N ILE A 42 -4.08 7.22 20.93
CA ILE A 42 -2.88 7.41 21.79
C ILE A 42 -2.67 8.89 22.07
N ASN A 43 -2.77 9.75 21.06
CA ASN A 43 -2.62 11.19 21.20
C ASN A 43 -3.69 11.78 22.14
N ASN A 44 -4.93 11.31 22.06
CA ASN A 44 -6.00 11.73 22.95
C ASN A 44 -5.74 11.30 24.40
N VAL A 45 -5.32 10.05 24.61
CA VAL A 45 -4.99 9.51 25.95
C VAL A 45 -3.80 10.27 26.56
N PHE A 46 -2.79 10.58 25.76
CA PHE A 46 -1.66 11.39 26.19
C PHE A 46 -2.10 12.82 26.55
N SER A 47 -2.90 13.45 25.69
CA SER A 47 -3.36 14.84 25.86
C SER A 47 -4.33 15.01 27.03
N SER A 48 -5.10 13.97 27.37
CA SER A 48 -5.99 13.98 28.53
C SER A 48 -5.26 13.79 29.87
N GLY A 49 -3.98 13.44 29.84
CA GLY A 49 -3.18 13.15 31.03
C GLY A 49 -3.48 11.77 31.66
N ASP A 50 -4.14 10.87 30.93
CA ASP A 50 -4.39 9.50 31.39
C ASP A 50 -3.14 8.63 31.26
N ASP A 51 -2.26 8.78 32.24
CA ASP A 51 -0.97 8.10 32.33
C ASP A 51 -1.12 6.57 32.49
N PHE A 52 -2.21 6.09 33.10
CA PHE A 52 -2.45 4.65 33.25
C PHE A 52 -2.72 4.01 31.89
N SER A 53 -3.68 4.54 31.14
CA SER A 53 -4.03 4.00 29.81
C SER A 53 -2.87 4.11 28.84
N PHE A 54 -2.12 5.22 28.88
CA PHE A 54 -0.92 5.38 28.06
C PHE A 54 0.14 4.33 28.40
N LYS A 55 0.51 4.19 29.68
CA LYS A 55 1.50 3.19 30.11
C LYS A 55 1.06 1.77 29.81
N TYR A 56 -0.20 1.44 30.05
CA TYR A 56 -0.76 0.13 29.72
C TYR A 56 -0.65 -0.17 28.23
N PHE A 57 -1.00 0.80 27.37
CA PHE A 57 -0.84 0.67 25.92
C PHE A 57 0.61 0.34 25.53
N ILE A 58 1.58 1.11 26.03
CA ILE A 58 3.00 0.87 25.77
C ILE A 58 3.44 -0.52 26.26
N GLN A 59 3.09 -0.86 27.51
CA GLN A 59 3.48 -2.13 28.13
C GLN A 59 2.83 -3.36 27.48
N SER A 60 1.65 -3.20 26.89
CA SER A 60 0.94 -4.26 26.17
C SER A 60 1.51 -4.53 24.75
N GLY A 61 2.58 -3.83 24.35
CA GLY A 61 3.16 -3.94 23.02
C GLY A 61 2.43 -3.12 21.96
N GLY A 62 1.69 -2.08 22.37
CA GLY A 62 0.91 -1.26 21.45
C GLY A 62 1.75 -0.59 20.35
N LEU A 63 2.95 -0.11 20.69
CA LEU A 63 3.88 0.46 19.70
C LEU A 63 4.43 -0.58 18.73
N GLU A 64 4.75 -1.78 19.22
CA GLU A 64 5.23 -2.89 18.37
C GLU A 64 4.15 -3.30 17.36
N ARG A 65 2.88 -3.36 17.77
CA ARG A 65 1.77 -3.63 16.85
C ARG A 65 1.60 -2.56 15.79
N LEU A 66 1.77 -1.28 16.16
CA LEU A 66 1.74 -0.17 15.20
C LEU A 66 2.89 -0.28 14.21
N GLU A 67 4.10 -0.58 14.67
CA GLU A 67 5.28 -0.81 13.83
C GLU A 67 5.04 -1.95 12.84
N LEU A 68 4.57 -3.11 13.31
CA LEU A 68 4.27 -4.26 12.45
C LEU A 68 3.18 -3.94 11.40
N SER A 69 2.17 -3.16 11.78
CA SER A 69 1.12 -2.70 10.85
C SER A 69 1.68 -1.79 9.75
N LEU A 70 2.56 -0.85 10.10
CA LEU A 70 3.22 0.03 9.14
C LEU A 70 4.20 -0.74 8.24
N GLU A 71 4.90 -1.74 8.78
CA GLU A 71 5.76 -2.63 8.00
C GLU A 71 4.95 -3.45 6.98
N ASP A 72 3.79 -3.98 7.37
CA ASP A 72 2.88 -4.68 6.45
C ASP A 72 2.39 -3.75 5.33
N VAL A 73 1.98 -2.53 5.66
CA VAL A 73 1.59 -1.51 4.68
C VAL A 73 2.73 -1.26 3.68
N SER A 74 3.96 -1.07 4.17
CA SER A 74 5.13 -0.83 3.31
C SER A 74 5.37 -2.00 2.35
N LYS A 75 5.38 -3.24 2.86
CA LYS A 75 5.60 -4.45 2.04
C LYS A 75 4.53 -4.63 0.98
N ARG A 76 3.26 -4.36 1.34
CA ARG A 76 2.13 -4.48 0.41
C ARG A 76 2.19 -3.41 -0.67
N LEU A 77 2.52 -2.16 -0.32
CA LEU A 77 2.72 -1.09 -1.30
C LEU A 77 3.86 -1.41 -2.26
N GLU A 78 4.99 -1.89 -1.76
CA GLU A 78 6.12 -2.32 -2.58
C GLU A 78 5.71 -3.45 -3.55
N THR A 79 5.00 -4.46 -3.04
CA THR A 79 4.49 -5.56 -3.86
C THR A 79 3.54 -5.07 -4.95
N ILE A 80 2.60 -4.18 -4.61
CA ILE A 80 1.68 -3.60 -5.59
C ILE A 80 2.47 -2.80 -6.63
N SER A 81 3.35 -1.90 -6.19
CA SER A 81 4.18 -1.05 -7.05
C SER A 81 4.99 -1.89 -8.06
N ASN A 82 5.71 -2.90 -7.57
CA ASN A 82 6.49 -3.80 -8.42
C ASN A 82 5.59 -4.61 -9.36
N SER A 83 4.38 -4.96 -8.92
CA SER A 83 3.44 -5.71 -9.74
C SER A 83 2.79 -4.88 -10.84
N ILE A 84 2.65 -3.57 -10.68
CA ILE A 84 2.01 -2.66 -11.66
C ILE A 84 3.01 -1.94 -12.58
N CYS A 85 4.31 -2.14 -12.36
CA CYS A 85 5.35 -1.51 -13.16
C CYS A 85 5.28 -2.03 -14.60
N PRO A 86 5.03 -1.16 -15.61
CA PRO A 86 4.95 -1.57 -17.00
C PRO A 86 6.34 -1.99 -17.51
N ASP A 87 6.37 -2.99 -18.40
CA ASP A 87 7.61 -3.38 -19.06
C ASP A 87 8.16 -2.19 -19.87
N GLU A 88 9.48 -1.98 -19.89
CA GLU A 88 10.11 -0.97 -20.74
C GLU A 88 9.73 -1.22 -22.21
N GLN A 89 8.90 -0.35 -22.77
CA GLN A 89 8.55 -0.39 -24.19
C GLN A 89 9.68 0.26 -24.99
N VAL A 90 10.69 -0.52 -25.36
CA VAL A 90 11.62 -0.10 -26.42
C VAL A 90 10.87 -0.22 -27.75
N GLU A 91 10.32 0.90 -28.23
CA GLU A 91 9.79 1.02 -29.59
C GLU A 91 10.96 0.88 -30.58
N VAL A 92 11.27 -0.35 -31.02
CA VAL A 92 12.08 -0.53 -32.22
C VAL A 92 11.17 -0.24 -33.41
N VAL A 93 11.20 1.01 -33.86
CA VAL A 93 10.60 1.39 -35.14
C VAL A 93 11.43 0.76 -36.25
N SER A 94 11.10 -0.47 -36.64
CA SER A 94 11.62 -1.07 -37.87
C SER A 94 10.95 -0.36 -39.06
N ASN A 95 11.58 0.73 -39.51
CA ASN A 95 11.35 1.28 -40.84
C ASN A 95 11.90 0.26 -41.86
N GLU A 96 11.09 -0.71 -42.24
CA GLU A 96 11.29 -1.40 -43.51
C GLU A 96 10.81 -0.48 -44.63
N LYS A 97 11.79 0.08 -45.36
CA LYS A 97 11.65 0.49 -46.76
C LYS A 97 12.86 0.01 -47.53
#